data_AF-A0A8T1SVM2-F1
#
_entry.id   AF-A0A8T1SVM2-F1
#
_cell.length_a   1.000
_cell.length_b   1.000
_cell.length_c   1.000
_cell.angle_alpha   90.00
_cell.angle_beta   90.00
_cell.angle_gamma   90.00
#
_symmetry.space_group_name_H-M   'P 1'
#
loop_
_entity.id
_entity.type
_entity.pdbx_description
1 polymer ?
#
loop_
_entity_poly.entity_id
_entity_poly.type
_entity_poly.pdbx_seq_one_letter_code
_entity_poly.pdbx_strand_id
1 'polypeptide(L)'
;MQLKEQSSISGMLYDIPKLLTIPEEDLHQQCRALETVLTHEDMRNIDVSDLGDQLKALSRYISAGSTPKAVLKYLCTNKMTTLFQNAFVALRILLTLPVPVATSLS
;
A
#
# COMPACT_ATOMS: atom_id res chain seq x y z
N MET A 1 -12.94 8.62 -16.11
CA MET A 1 -12.50 7.29 -15.66
C MET A 1 -11.52 7.49 -14.51
N GLN A 2 -11.98 7.48 -13.25
CA GLN A 2 -11.08 7.69 -12.09
C GLN A 2 -11.35 6.72 -10.93
N LEU A 3 -12.44 5.93 -10.98
CA LEU A 3 -12.77 4.98 -9.91
C LEU A 3 -12.07 3.60 -10.05
N LYS A 4 -11.72 3.17 -11.27
CA LYS A 4 -11.26 1.78 -11.49
C LYS A 4 -9.82 1.53 -11.05
N GLU A 5 -8.93 2.52 -11.21
CA GLU A 5 -7.53 2.42 -10.75
C GLU A 5 -7.43 2.48 -9.22
N GLN A 6 -8.23 3.33 -8.56
CA GLN A 6 -8.32 3.40 -7.10
C GLN A 6 -8.74 2.05 -6.47
N SER A 7 -9.65 1.31 -7.12
CA SER A 7 -10.11 0.01 -6.62
C SER A 7 -9.01 -1.07 -6.65
N SER A 8 -8.09 -1.06 -7.61
CA SER A 8 -6.98 -2.04 -7.65
C SER A 8 -5.84 -1.68 -6.71
N ILE A 9 -5.56 -0.38 -6.55
CA ILE A 9 -4.49 0.16 -5.70
C ILE A 9 -4.71 -0.17 -4.22
N SER A 10 -5.95 -0.06 -3.76
CA SER A 10 -6.30 -0.41 -2.38
C SER A 10 -6.11 -1.92 -2.12
N GLY A 11 -6.50 -2.77 -3.08
CA GLY A 11 -6.54 -4.23 -2.91
C GLY A 11 -5.22 -4.87 -2.49
N MET A 12 -4.09 -4.35 -2.99
CA MET A 12 -2.75 -4.83 -2.61
C MET A 12 -2.39 -4.53 -1.15
N LEU A 13 -2.59 -3.27 -0.74
CA LEU A 13 -2.25 -2.84 0.61
C LEU A 13 -3.19 -3.45 1.66
N TYR A 14 -4.40 -3.84 1.25
CA TYR A 14 -5.34 -4.60 2.06
C TYR A 14 -4.94 -6.07 2.26
N ASP A 15 -4.05 -6.63 1.43
CA ASP A 15 -3.68 -8.05 1.50
C ASP A 15 -2.18 -8.28 1.20
N ILE A 16 -1.32 -7.56 1.94
CA ILE A 16 0.15 -7.64 1.85
C ILE A 16 0.69 -9.08 1.84
N PRO A 17 0.16 -10.03 2.65
CA PRO A 17 0.60 -11.42 2.62
C PRO A 17 0.37 -12.13 1.27
N LYS A 18 -0.64 -11.73 0.49
CA LYS A 18 -0.90 -12.31 -0.85
C LYS A 18 0.10 -11.85 -1.90
N LEU A 19 0.88 -10.80 -1.64
CA LEU A 19 1.88 -10.30 -2.59
C LEU A 19 2.97 -11.34 -2.91
N LEU A 20 3.19 -12.34 -2.04
CA LEU A 20 4.09 -13.47 -2.30
C LEU A 20 3.59 -14.41 -3.41
N THR A 21 2.31 -14.33 -3.77
CA THR A 21 1.68 -15.19 -4.78
C THR A 21 1.52 -14.49 -6.13
N ILE A 22 1.85 -13.20 -6.21
CA ILE A 22 1.69 -12.38 -7.41
C ILE A 22 3.00 -12.42 -8.21
N PRO A 23 2.95 -12.61 -9.55
CA PRO A 23 4.11 -12.48 -10.42
C PRO A 23 4.77 -11.10 -10.27
N GLU A 24 6.10 -11.05 -10.41
CA GLU A 24 6.84 -9.81 -10.23
C GLU A 24 6.44 -8.70 -11.22
N GLU A 25 6.11 -9.07 -12.46
CA GLU A 25 5.64 -8.14 -13.48
C GLU A 25 4.31 -7.48 -13.08
N ASP A 26 3.37 -8.28 -12.57
CA ASP A 26 2.08 -7.79 -12.08
C ASP A 26 2.27 -6.90 -10.85
N LEU A 27 3.16 -7.29 -9.93
CA LEU A 27 3.51 -6.48 -8.76
C LEU A 27 4.06 -5.11 -9.18
N HIS A 28 5.01 -5.09 -10.13
CA HIS A 28 5.57 -3.85 -10.65
C HIS A 28 4.51 -2.97 -11.34
N GLN A 29 3.60 -3.57 -12.11
CA GLN A 29 2.53 -2.82 -12.76
C GLN A 29 1.59 -2.18 -11.75
N GLN A 30 1.25 -2.90 -10.68
CA GLN A 30 0.41 -2.35 -9.62
C GLN A 30 1.14 -1.29 -8.78
N CYS A 31 2.44 -1.46 -8.51
CA CYS A 31 3.28 -0.45 -7.86
C CYS A 31 3.38 0.84 -8.72
N ARG A 32 3.47 0.74 -10.05
CA ARG A 32 3.41 1.90 -10.97
C ARG A 32 2.05 2.61 -10.96
N ALA A 33 0.96 1.85 -10.86
CA ALA A 33 -0.37 2.44 -10.70
C ALA A 33 -0.48 3.22 -9.39
N LEU A 34 0.14 2.72 -8.32
CA LEU A 34 0.31 3.44 -7.06
C LEU A 34 1.10 4.73 -7.27
N GLU A 35 2.24 4.69 -7.94
CA GLU A 35 3.05 5.88 -8.23
C GLU A 35 2.22 7.00 -8.86
N THR A 36 1.41 6.66 -9.86
CA THR A 36 0.59 7.63 -10.62
C THR A 36 -0.45 8.30 -9.73
N VAL A 37 -1.04 7.55 -8.79
CA VAL A 37 -2.00 8.10 -7.82
C VAL A 37 -1.32 8.93 -6.74
N LEU A 38 -0.11 8.53 -6.32
CA LEU A 38 0.63 9.18 -5.24
C LEU A 38 1.39 10.42 -5.69
N THR A 39 1.79 10.49 -6.96
CA THR A 39 2.48 11.67 -7.55
C THR A 39 1.54 12.86 -7.79
N HIS A 40 0.23 12.68 -7.69
CA HIS A 40 -0.75 13.75 -7.88
C HIS A 40 -0.76 14.80 -6.75
N GLU A 41 -0.06 14.57 -5.62
CA GLU A 41 0.00 15.49 -4.47
C GLU A 41 1.43 15.95 -4.10
N ASP A 42 2.38 15.99 -5.04
CA ASP A 42 3.77 16.45 -4.77
C ASP A 42 4.51 15.58 -3.72
N MET A 43 3.99 14.37 -3.44
CA MET A 43 4.61 13.35 -2.59
C MET A 43 5.70 12.60 -3.37
N ARG A 44 6.74 13.33 -3.80
CA ARG A 44 7.97 12.82 -4.47
C ARG A 44 8.87 11.98 -3.55
N ASN A 45 8.31 11.15 -2.68
CA ASN A 45 9.07 10.43 -1.64
C ASN A 45 8.95 8.90 -1.68
N ILE A 46 8.32 8.33 -2.72
CA ILE A 46 8.18 6.87 -2.86
C ILE A 46 8.98 6.43 -4.09
N ASP A 47 10.03 5.65 -3.86
CA ASP A 47 10.67 4.85 -4.90
C ASP A 47 9.86 3.56 -5.09
N VAL A 48 9.27 3.42 -6.28
CA VAL A 48 8.33 2.35 -6.61
C VAL A 48 9.02 1.00 -6.78
N SER A 49 10.26 1.02 -7.26
CA SER A 49 11.08 -0.19 -7.36
C SER A 49 11.37 -0.74 -5.97
N ASP A 50 11.74 0.14 -5.04
CA ASP A 50 11.99 -0.25 -3.64
C ASP A 50 10.68 -0.55 -2.88
N LEU A 51 9.53 0.03 -3.27
CA LEU A 51 8.23 -0.29 -2.69
C LEU A 51 7.86 -1.76 -2.87
N GLY A 52 8.02 -2.31 -4.08
CA GLY A 52 7.69 -3.71 -4.36
C GLY A 52 8.51 -4.68 -3.52
N ASP A 53 9.82 -4.43 -3.41
CA ASP A 53 10.74 -5.23 -2.60
C ASP A 53 10.46 -5.10 -1.10
N GLN A 54 10.17 -3.88 -0.62
CA GLN A 54 9.77 -3.65 0.76
C GLN A 54 8.47 -4.37 1.11
N LEU A 55 7.46 -4.36 0.22
CA LEU A 55 6.19 -5.06 0.44
C LEU A 55 6.37 -6.58 0.44
N LYS A 56 7.16 -7.13 -0.49
CA LYS A 56 7.54 -8.55 -0.50
C LYS A 56 8.28 -8.93 0.79
N ALA A 57 9.25 -8.14 1.24
CA ALA A 57 9.96 -8.40 2.48
C ALA A 57 9.02 -8.31 3.70
N LEU A 58 8.16 -7.29 3.75
CA LEU A 58 7.20 -7.06 4.83
C LEU A 58 6.18 -8.21 4.96
N SER A 59 5.74 -8.79 3.84
CA SER A 59 4.81 -9.92 3.84
C SER A 59 5.30 -11.15 4.64
N ARG A 60 6.61 -11.27 4.86
CA ARG A 60 7.21 -12.34 5.68
C ARG A 60 7.05 -12.11 7.18
N TYR A 61 6.79 -10.88 7.60
CA TYR A 61 6.64 -10.47 9.00
C TYR A 61 5.17 -10.33 9.43
N ILE A 62 4.25 -10.30 8.46
CA ILE A 62 2.83 -10.00 8.68
C ILE A 62 2.00 -11.26 8.46
N SER A 63 1.10 -11.56 9.41
CA SER A 63 0.16 -12.68 9.27
C SER A 63 -0.91 -12.39 8.22
N ALA A 64 -1.35 -13.44 7.51
CA ALA A 64 -2.51 -13.40 6.62
C ALA A 64 -3.72 -12.74 7.31
N GLY A 65 -4.48 -11.91 6.57
CA GLY A 65 -5.67 -11.22 7.08
C GLY A 65 -5.39 -9.96 7.92
N SER A 66 -4.14 -9.53 8.05
CA SER A 66 -3.81 -8.27 8.72
C SER A 66 -4.33 -7.06 7.94
N THR A 67 -5.09 -6.19 8.60
CA THR A 67 -5.57 -4.95 7.98
C THR A 67 -4.43 -3.94 7.75
N PRO A 68 -4.53 -3.04 6.77
CA PRO A 68 -3.51 -2.00 6.55
C PRO A 68 -3.17 -1.20 7.82
N LYS A 69 -4.19 -0.91 8.65
CA LYS A 69 -4.03 -0.22 9.93
C LYS A 69 -3.22 -1.05 10.94
N ALA A 70 -3.44 -2.36 10.99
CA ALA A 70 -2.68 -3.26 11.85
C ALA A 70 -1.21 -3.35 11.40
N VAL A 71 -0.97 -3.41 10.08
CA VAL A 71 0.38 -3.41 9.51
C VAL A 71 1.10 -2.08 9.79
N LEU A 72 0.43 -0.94 9.61
CA LEU A 72 1.00 0.36 9.93
C LEU A 72 1.36 0.45 11.43
N LYS A 73 0.48 -0.02 12.32
CA LYS A 73 0.74 -0.09 13.76
C LYS A 73 1.93 -1.00 14.08
N TYR A 74 2.05 -2.14 13.40
CA TYR A 74 3.18 -3.06 13.56
C TYR A 74 4.50 -2.37 13.20
N LEU A 75 4.57 -1.68 12.07
CA LEU A 75 5.77 -0.94 11.64
C LEU A 75 6.19 0.12 12.67
N CYS A 76 5.23 0.89 13.20
CA CYS A 76 5.48 1.88 14.24
C CYS A 76 5.96 1.24 15.55
N THR A 77 5.28 0.18 16.00
CA THR A 77 5.56 -0.47 17.30
C THR A 77 6.94 -1.12 17.29
N ASN A 78 7.35 -1.70 16.16
CA ASN A 78 8.63 -2.39 16.01
C ASN A 78 9.75 -1.47 15.48
N LYS A 79 9.51 -0.17 15.33
CA LYS A 79 10.49 0.82 14.80
C LYS A 79 11.04 0.45 13.42
N MET A 80 10.23 -0.18 12.58
CA MET A 80 10.61 -0.62 11.23
C MET A 80 10.25 0.40 10.14
N THR A 81 9.81 1.61 10.52
CA THR A 81 9.34 2.64 9.58
C THR A 81 10.45 3.16 8.67
N THR A 82 11.72 3.13 9.09
CA THR A 82 12.87 3.50 8.25
C THR A 82 13.31 2.36 7.33
N LEU A 83 13.08 1.10 7.74
CA LEU A 83 13.42 -0.08 6.95
C LEU A 83 12.40 -0.30 5.82
N PHE A 84 11.13 0.02 6.08
CA PHE A 84 10.04 -0.10 5.12
C PHE A 84 9.42 1.27 4.83
N GLN A 85 10.27 2.26 4.50
CA GLN A 85 9.84 3.65 4.36
C GLN A 85 8.77 3.83 3.27
N ASN A 86 8.96 3.24 2.09
CA ASN A 86 8.03 3.35 0.98
C ASN A 86 6.70 2.65 1.32
N ALA A 87 6.76 1.45 1.91
CA ALA A 87 5.56 0.74 2.36
C ALA A 87 4.82 1.49 3.47
N PHE A 88 5.56 2.11 4.41
CA PHE A 88 5.00 2.93 5.48
C PHE A 88 4.27 4.16 4.93
N VAL A 89 4.89 4.88 4.00
CA VAL A 89 4.26 6.05 3.36
C VAL A 89 3.04 5.62 2.54
N ALA A 90 3.13 4.55 1.76
CA ALA A 90 2.00 4.01 1.00
C ALA A 90 0.80 3.62 1.89
N LEU A 91 1.06 2.94 3.01
CA LEU A 91 0.04 2.58 4.01
C LEU A 91 -0.57 3.81 4.69
N ARG A 92 0.25 4.82 5.02
CA ARG A 92 -0.26 6.09 5.56
C ARG A 92 -1.19 6.77 4.58
N ILE A 93 -0.78 6.90 3.32
CA ILE A 93 -1.59 7.55 2.29
C ILE A 93 -2.90 6.81 2.09
N LEU A 94 -2.89 5.48 1.98
CA LEU A 94 -4.12 4.68 1.91
C LEU A 94 -5.09 4.98 3.07
N LEU A 95 -4.57 5.15 4.28
CA LEU A 95 -5.36 5.35 5.50
C LEU A 95 -5.76 6.82 5.73
N THR A 96 -5.08 7.77 5.10
CA THR A 96 -5.38 9.21 5.20
C THR A 96 -6.15 9.75 4.01
N LEU A 97 -6.13 9.06 2.87
CA LEU A 97 -7.06 9.36 1.80
C LEU A 97 -8.47 9.21 2.37
N PRO A 98 -9.34 10.21 2.22
CA PRO A 98 -10.72 10.07 2.63
C PRO A 98 -11.27 8.90 1.82
N VAL A 99 -11.51 7.76 2.49
CA VAL A 99 -12.37 6.72 1.94
C VAL A 99 -13.59 7.50 1.44
N PRO A 100 -13.95 7.44 0.14
CA PRO A 100 -15.16 8.09 -0.31
C PRO A 100 -16.23 7.54 0.62
N VAL A 101 -16.72 8.40 1.50
CA VAL A 101 -17.76 8.04 2.43
C VAL A 101 -18.85 7.54 1.51
N ALA A 102 -19.12 6.25 1.55
CA ALA A 102 -20.40 5.77 1.11
C ALA A 102 -21.34 6.46 2.10
N THR A 103 -21.76 7.68 1.77
CA THR A 103 -22.96 8.28 2.32
C THR A 103 -24.03 7.28 1.97
N SER A 104 -24.25 6.34 2.89
CA SER A 104 -25.51 5.66 3.04
C SER A 104 -26.52 6.78 3.17
N LEU A 105 -27.17 7.13 2.06
CA LEU A 105 -28.45 7.80 2.09
C LEU A 105 -29.37 6.85 2.86
N SER A 106 -29.55 7.14 4.15
CA SER A 106 -30.64 6.64 4.99
C SER A 106 -31.85 7.53 4.81
#